data_AF-J2PGH5-F1
#
_entry.id   AF-J2PGH5-F1
#
_cell.length_a   1.000
_cell.length_b   1.000
_cell.length_c   1.000
_cell.angle_alpha   90.00
_cell.angle_beta   90.00
_cell.angle_gamma   90.00
#
_symmetry.space_group_name_H-M   'P 1'
#
loop_
_entity.id
_entity.type
_entity.pdbx_description
1 polymer ?
#
loop_
_entity_poly.entity_id
_entity_poly.type
_entity_poly.pdbx_seq_one_letter_code
_entity_poly.pdbx_strand_id
1 'polypeptide(L)'
;MSLILRFPNGVTATFHAAKTLASAVSEGNEERLSSPFDVLAAEVNANGFVMVIGLEPGRPDYGKCFRFCPYGFQEFLLIWEKIGVTRQQIFDLDTDGTVKLLCAFIEWADERNADDFIRDIRAGLLTVNDARKIRPDVFNRPRFADFIAGDLPPGKRGKRAAHRPDEFELYALACKFYRESTVLSLLASCDKAITQRPDLVPDSWDADEAPETLKRRVANYWDKSIYTHYCYRMSGEKAHRFNKRP
;
A
#
# COMPACT_ATOMS: atom_id res chain seq x y z
N MET A 1 -11.30 2.16 -0.70
CA MET A 1 -11.85 3.38 -0.07
C MET A 1 -10.91 4.52 -0.37
N SER A 2 -11.42 5.74 -0.42
CA SER A 2 -10.61 6.92 -0.71
C SER A 2 -10.60 7.84 0.50
N LEU A 3 -9.42 8.32 0.89
CA LEU A 3 -9.23 9.39 1.86
C LEU A 3 -9.02 10.69 1.08
N ILE A 4 -9.85 11.70 1.33
CA ILE A 4 -9.73 12.99 0.66
C ILE A 4 -9.10 13.96 1.67
N LEU A 5 -7.93 14.51 1.36
CA LEU A 5 -7.26 15.52 2.17
C LEU A 5 -7.42 16.89 1.50
N ARG A 6 -7.73 17.92 2.28
CA ARG A 6 -7.79 19.33 1.86
C ARG A 6 -6.69 20.10 2.59
N PHE A 7 -5.79 20.71 1.84
CA PHE A 7 -4.64 21.45 2.38
C PHE A 7 -4.95 22.94 2.54
N PRO A 8 -4.15 23.69 3.34
CA PRO A 8 -4.41 25.10 3.62
C PRO A 8 -4.43 25.98 2.37
N ASN A 9 -3.67 25.60 1.34
CA ASN A 9 -3.62 26.26 0.04
C ASN A 9 -4.80 25.92 -0.90
N GLY A 10 -5.81 25.18 -0.41
CA GLY A 10 -7.00 24.80 -1.16
C GLY A 10 -6.82 23.58 -2.08
N VAL A 11 -5.61 23.01 -2.18
CA VAL A 11 -5.37 21.77 -2.93
C VAL A 11 -6.09 20.62 -2.23
N THR A 12 -6.69 19.73 -3.01
CA THR A 12 -7.23 18.46 -2.52
C THR A 12 -6.45 17.29 -3.10
N ALA A 13 -6.09 16.32 -2.27
CA ALA A 13 -5.45 15.08 -2.70
C ALA A 13 -6.31 13.89 -2.27
N THR A 14 -6.51 12.95 -3.18
CA THR A 14 -7.27 11.72 -2.92
C THR A 14 -6.32 10.54 -2.82
N PHE A 15 -6.35 9.85 -1.68
CA PHE A 15 -5.54 8.67 -1.42
C PHE A 15 -6.40 7.43 -1.45
N HIS A 16 -6.08 6.48 -2.31
CA HIS A 16 -6.68 5.16 -2.25
C HIS A 16 -6.03 4.36 -1.12
N ALA A 17 -6.69 4.37 0.04
CA ALA A 17 -6.22 3.72 1.25
C ALA A 17 -6.87 2.34 1.42
N ALA A 18 -6.12 1.39 2.00
CA ALA A 18 -6.69 0.15 2.50
C ALA A 18 -7.75 0.47 3.56
N LYS A 19 -8.81 -0.36 3.65
CA LYS A 19 -9.95 -0.13 4.55
C LYS A 19 -9.52 0.13 6.00
N THR A 20 -8.53 -0.60 6.50
CA THR A 20 -7.98 -0.44 7.85
C THR A 20 -7.33 0.93 8.09
N LEU A 21 -6.64 1.48 7.08
CA LEU A 21 -6.05 2.82 7.16
C LEU A 21 -7.13 3.91 7.10
N ALA A 22 -8.11 3.74 6.22
CA ALA A 22 -9.25 4.65 6.13
C ALA A 22 -10.04 4.68 7.45
N SER A 23 -10.36 3.50 8.02
CA SER A 23 -11.03 3.39 9.31
C SER A 23 -10.18 3.92 10.47
N ALA A 24 -8.86 3.80 10.45
CA ALA A 24 -8.00 4.37 11.49
C ALA A 24 -8.01 5.91 11.46
N VAL A 25 -8.00 6.51 10.26
CA VAL A 25 -8.06 7.97 10.10
C VAL A 25 -9.44 8.52 10.44
N SER A 26 -10.51 7.74 10.19
CA SER A 26 -11.88 8.15 10.50
C SER A 26 -12.39 7.68 11.86
N GLU A 27 -11.53 7.07 12.70
CA GLU A 27 -11.91 6.50 14.01
C GLU A 27 -13.08 5.50 13.94
N GLY A 28 -13.14 4.75 12.84
CA GLY A 28 -14.23 3.81 12.57
C GLY A 28 -15.50 4.45 12.01
N ASN A 29 -15.57 5.78 11.89
CA ASN A 29 -16.67 6.47 11.23
C ASN A 29 -16.48 6.45 9.71
N GLU A 30 -16.97 5.40 9.03
CA GLU A 30 -16.85 5.28 7.57
C GLU A 30 -17.59 6.41 6.81
N GLU A 31 -18.65 7.01 7.38
CA GLU A 31 -19.34 8.14 6.75
C GLU A 31 -18.43 9.36 6.61
N ARG A 32 -17.51 9.56 7.56
CA ARG A 32 -16.54 10.68 7.53
C ARG A 32 -15.60 10.62 6.32
N LEU A 33 -15.38 9.44 5.74
CA LEU A 33 -14.57 9.25 4.53
C LEU A 33 -15.21 9.84 3.28
N SER A 34 -16.51 10.17 3.33
CA SER A 34 -17.20 10.86 2.24
C SER A 34 -16.86 12.36 2.16
N SER A 35 -16.22 12.92 3.20
CA SER A 35 -15.89 14.35 3.30
C SER A 35 -14.37 14.57 3.42
N PRO A 36 -13.83 15.69 2.90
CA PRO A 36 -12.40 16.00 3.04
C PRO A 36 -11.96 16.14 4.50
N PHE A 37 -10.73 15.75 4.79
CA PHE A 37 -10.02 16.00 6.04
C PHE A 37 -9.14 17.23 5.87
N ASP A 38 -9.26 18.20 6.77
CA ASP A 38 -8.43 19.40 6.73
C ASP A 38 -7.03 19.09 7.23
N VAL A 39 -6.02 19.30 6.39
CA VAL A 39 -4.62 19.22 6.77
C VAL A 39 -4.18 20.59 7.21
N LEU A 40 -3.65 20.70 8.42
CA LEU A 40 -3.26 21.95 9.05
C LEU A 40 -1.77 22.22 8.89
N ALA A 41 -0.98 21.16 8.90
CA ALA A 41 0.45 21.18 8.64
C ALA A 41 0.85 19.88 7.95
N ALA A 42 1.83 19.97 7.06
CA ALA A 42 2.47 18.82 6.45
C ALA A 42 3.98 19.00 6.53
N GLU A 43 4.68 17.92 6.88
CA GLU A 43 6.13 17.83 6.85
C GLU A 43 6.55 16.52 6.15
N VAL A 44 7.79 16.47 5.70
CA VAL A 44 8.38 15.29 5.10
C VAL A 44 9.69 14.97 5.82
N ASN A 45 9.92 13.70 6.11
CA ASN A 45 11.14 13.23 6.75
C ASN A 45 11.61 11.91 6.13
N ALA A 46 12.65 11.31 6.70
CA ALA A 46 13.23 10.06 6.21
C ALA A 46 12.22 8.90 6.12
N ASN A 47 11.11 8.96 6.86
CA ASN A 47 10.09 7.91 6.92
C ASN A 47 8.83 8.25 6.10
N GLY A 48 8.83 9.31 5.29
CA GLY A 48 7.69 9.70 4.47
C GLY A 48 7.07 11.03 4.87
N PHE A 49 5.77 11.14 4.68
CA PHE A 49 4.99 12.34 4.94
C PHE A 49 4.30 12.26 6.30
N VAL A 50 4.30 13.35 7.04
CA VAL A 50 3.55 13.49 8.29
C VAL A 50 2.60 14.67 8.13
N MET A 51 1.33 14.43 8.38
CA MET A 51 0.26 15.41 8.20
C MET A 51 -0.52 15.55 9.50
N VAL A 52 -0.71 16.78 9.96
CA VAL A 52 -1.58 17.10 11.10
C VAL A 52 -2.98 17.33 10.56
N ILE A 53 -3.94 16.50 10.97
CA ILE A 53 -5.30 16.53 10.46
C ILE A 53 -6.24 17.15 11.50
N GLY A 54 -7.11 18.06 11.07
CA GLY A 54 -8.27 18.53 11.83
C GLY A 54 -9.46 17.58 11.63
N LEU A 55 -9.95 16.99 12.72
CA LEU A 55 -11.13 16.11 12.70
C LEU A 55 -12.44 16.91 12.60
N GLU A 56 -12.45 18.11 13.18
CA GLU A 56 -13.55 19.07 13.13
C GLU A 56 -13.15 20.30 12.30
N PRO A 57 -14.08 20.89 11.51
CA PRO A 57 -13.82 22.13 10.79
C PRO A 57 -13.32 23.22 11.74
N GLY A 58 -12.12 23.74 11.50
CA GLY A 58 -11.53 24.82 12.29
C GLY A 58 -10.96 24.44 13.65
N ARG A 59 -10.93 23.16 14.03
CA ARG A 59 -10.30 22.69 15.28
C ARG A 59 -9.10 21.78 14.99
N PRO A 60 -7.87 22.27 15.25
CA PRO A 60 -6.69 21.41 15.25
C PRO A 60 -6.78 20.35 16.35
N ASP A 61 -6.67 19.09 15.97
CA ASP A 61 -6.30 18.04 16.91
C ASP A 61 -4.80 17.78 16.77
N TYR A 62 -4.00 18.59 17.47
CA TYR A 62 -2.53 18.45 17.52
C TYR A 62 -2.09 17.08 18.08
N GLY A 63 -3.00 16.27 18.62
CA GLY A 63 -2.73 14.92 19.10
C GLY A 63 -2.73 13.84 18.01
N LYS A 64 -3.19 14.14 16.78
CA LYS A 64 -3.34 13.14 15.72
C LYS A 64 -2.58 13.51 14.44
N CYS A 65 -1.30 13.15 14.41
CA CYS A 65 -0.49 13.15 13.21
C CYS A 65 -0.74 11.88 12.40
N PHE A 66 -1.19 12.04 11.16
CA PHE A 66 -1.23 10.98 10.17
C PHE A 66 0.16 10.81 9.55
N ARG A 67 0.72 9.61 9.68
CA ARG A 67 2.01 9.26 9.07
C ARG A 67 1.77 8.40 7.83
N PHE A 68 2.18 8.91 6.68
CA PHE A 68 2.13 8.23 5.41
C PHE A 68 3.55 7.87 4.95
N CYS A 69 3.90 6.60 5.10
CA CYS A 69 5.17 6.04 4.63
C CYS A 69 4.90 5.18 3.38
N PRO A 70 4.87 5.77 2.18
CA PRO A 70 4.50 5.01 1.00
C PRO A 70 5.63 4.10 0.53
N TYR A 71 5.26 2.98 -0.09
CA TYR A 71 6.21 2.09 -0.76
C TYR A 71 6.92 2.84 -1.88
N GLY A 72 8.24 2.67 -1.96
CA GLY A 72 9.10 3.32 -2.94
C GLY A 72 9.44 4.78 -2.65
N PHE A 73 9.09 5.32 -1.48
CA PHE A 73 9.45 6.68 -1.09
C PHE A 73 10.96 6.95 -1.16
N GLN A 74 11.80 6.01 -0.71
CA GLN A 74 13.26 6.17 -0.80
C GLN A 74 13.76 6.24 -2.25
N GLU A 75 13.12 5.51 -3.17
CA GLU A 75 13.47 5.51 -4.58
C GLU A 75 13.03 6.83 -5.25
N PHE A 76 11.89 7.37 -4.82
CA PHE A 76 11.47 8.70 -5.21
C PHE A 76 12.45 9.78 -4.74
N LEU A 77 12.91 9.75 -3.49
CA LEU A 77 13.93 10.69 -3.00
C LEU A 77 15.23 10.61 -3.82
N LEU A 78 15.65 9.41 -4.23
CA LEU A 78 16.83 9.24 -5.08
C LEU A 78 16.67 9.90 -6.46
N ILE A 79 15.46 10.03 -7.00
CA ILE A 79 15.22 10.75 -8.27
C ILE A 79 15.49 12.24 -8.07
N TRP A 80 15.03 12.81 -6.96
CA TRP A 80 15.27 14.21 -6.61
C TRP A 80 16.76 14.50 -6.35
N GLU A 81 17.46 13.59 -5.69
CA GLU A 81 18.91 13.69 -5.48
C GLU A 81 19.67 13.71 -6.81
N LYS A 82 19.26 12.90 -7.80
CA LYS A 82 19.88 12.87 -9.14
C LYS A 82 19.71 14.17 -9.92
N ILE A 83 18.64 14.92 -9.68
CA ILE A 83 18.41 16.24 -10.31
C ILE A 83 18.95 17.39 -9.46
N GLY A 84 19.74 17.10 -8.42
CA GLY A 84 20.46 18.09 -7.62
C GLY A 84 19.72 18.62 -6.40
N VAL A 85 18.57 18.05 -6.04
CA VAL A 85 17.84 18.42 -4.81
C VAL A 85 18.25 17.49 -3.67
N THR A 86 18.88 18.04 -2.64
CA THR A 86 19.34 17.25 -1.49
C THR A 86 18.17 16.83 -0.58
N ARG A 87 18.34 15.73 0.17
CA ARG A 87 17.34 15.31 1.17
C ARG A 87 17.08 16.39 2.22
N GLN A 88 18.10 17.12 2.63
CA GLN A 88 17.93 18.19 3.61
C GLN A 88 17.00 19.28 3.08
N GLN A 89 17.19 19.71 1.83
CA GLN A 89 16.28 20.66 1.18
C GLN A 89 14.86 20.14 1.06
N ILE A 90 14.68 18.83 0.86
CA ILE A 90 13.36 18.20 0.86
C ILE A 90 12.74 18.21 2.26
N PHE A 91 13.50 17.88 3.30
CA PHE A 91 13.00 17.83 4.68
C PHE A 91 12.76 19.21 5.29
N ASP A 92 13.41 20.24 4.77
CA ASP A 92 13.24 21.64 5.16
C ASP A 92 12.08 22.34 4.41
N LEU A 93 11.31 21.61 3.59
CA LEU A 93 10.14 22.16 2.92
C LEU A 93 9.08 22.60 3.95
N ASP A 94 8.47 23.76 3.70
CA ASP A 94 7.27 24.17 4.42
C ASP A 94 6.07 23.29 4.04
N THR A 95 4.90 23.58 4.62
CA THR A 95 3.69 22.81 4.33
C THR A 95 3.33 22.86 2.85
N ASP A 96 3.43 24.00 2.18
CA ASP A 96 3.10 24.11 0.75
C ASP A 96 4.08 23.33 -0.13
N GLY A 97 5.37 23.40 0.17
CA GLY A 97 6.41 22.60 -0.48
C GLY A 97 6.19 21.10 -0.27
N THR A 98 5.88 20.70 0.96
CA THR A 98 5.58 19.30 1.30
C THR A 98 4.36 18.78 0.53
N VAL A 99 3.30 19.59 0.41
CA VAL A 99 2.10 19.21 -0.36
C VAL A 99 2.42 19.04 -1.84
N LYS A 100 3.19 19.95 -2.43
CA LYS A 100 3.63 19.82 -3.83
C LYS A 100 4.46 18.55 -4.03
N LEU A 101 5.37 18.26 -3.10
CA LEU A 101 6.16 17.03 -3.14
C LEU A 101 5.30 15.77 -2.99
N LEU A 102 4.27 15.81 -2.15
CA LEU A 102 3.31 14.72 -1.98
C LEU A 102 2.52 14.47 -3.26
N CYS A 103 2.02 15.53 -3.91
CA CYS A 103 1.36 15.41 -5.21
C CYS A 103 2.30 14.79 -6.26
N ALA A 104 3.53 15.29 -6.36
CA ALA A 104 4.54 14.73 -7.27
C ALA A 104 4.87 13.27 -6.95
N PHE A 105 4.91 12.89 -5.67
CA PHE A 105 5.08 11.50 -5.25
C PHE A 105 3.91 10.63 -5.70
N ILE A 106 2.67 11.08 -5.53
CA ILE A 106 1.47 10.33 -5.93
C ILE A 106 1.47 10.11 -7.44
N GLU A 107 1.74 11.16 -8.24
CA GLU A 107 1.83 11.05 -9.69
C GLU A 107 2.92 10.06 -10.10
N TRP A 108 4.11 10.16 -9.51
CA TRP A 108 5.21 9.22 -9.75
C TRP A 108 4.83 7.78 -9.37
N ALA A 109 4.20 7.58 -8.21
CA ALA A 109 3.80 6.27 -7.72
C ALA A 109 2.73 5.65 -8.62
N ASP A 110 1.80 6.44 -9.16
CA ASP A 110 0.77 5.98 -10.07
C ASP A 110 1.33 5.53 -11.43
N GLU A 111 2.29 6.28 -11.99
CA GLU A 111 3.01 5.86 -13.20
C GLU A 111 3.80 4.57 -12.96
N ARG A 112 4.44 4.43 -11.79
CA ARG A 112 5.13 3.19 -11.43
C ARG A 112 4.17 2.02 -11.24
N ASN A 113 3.02 2.25 -10.62
CA ASN A 113 2.00 1.22 -10.46
C ASN A 113 1.48 0.75 -11.83
N ALA A 114 1.32 1.67 -12.80
CA ALA A 114 0.98 1.31 -14.16
C ALA A 114 2.04 0.37 -14.77
N ASP A 115 3.33 0.66 -14.59
CA ASP A 115 4.42 -0.20 -15.04
C ASP A 115 4.44 -1.57 -14.39
N ASP A 116 4.23 -1.62 -13.07
CA ASP A 116 4.14 -2.88 -12.32
C ASP A 116 2.97 -3.73 -12.83
N PHE A 117 1.81 -3.12 -13.10
CA PHE A 117 0.67 -3.83 -13.67
C PHE A 117 0.96 -4.34 -15.10
N ILE A 118 1.61 -3.53 -15.95
CA ILE A 118 2.00 -3.95 -17.31
C ILE A 118 2.94 -5.16 -17.22
N ARG A 119 3.95 -5.11 -16.35
CA ARG A 119 4.89 -6.20 -16.12
C ARG A 119 4.16 -7.47 -15.68
N ASP A 120 3.30 -7.37 -14.68
CA ASP A 120 2.61 -8.51 -14.09
C ASP A 120 1.60 -9.13 -15.06
N ILE A 121 0.97 -8.32 -15.93
CA ILE A 121 0.12 -8.79 -17.04
C ILE A 121 0.96 -9.52 -18.09
N ARG A 122 2.09 -8.95 -18.52
CA ARG A 122 3.00 -9.60 -19.48
C ARG A 122 3.56 -10.92 -18.93
N ALA A 123 3.79 -11.00 -17.62
CA ALA A 123 4.23 -12.21 -16.93
C ALA A 123 3.10 -13.23 -16.70
N GLY A 124 1.83 -12.89 -17.00
CA GLY A 124 0.68 -13.76 -16.78
C GLY A 124 0.27 -13.92 -15.31
N LEU A 125 0.79 -13.07 -14.43
CA LEU A 125 0.45 -13.04 -12.99
C LEU A 125 -0.88 -12.33 -12.74
N LEU A 126 -1.24 -11.39 -13.62
CA LEU A 126 -2.43 -10.58 -13.53
C LEU A 126 -3.14 -10.50 -14.89
N THR A 127 -4.46 -10.31 -14.94
CA THR A 127 -5.12 -9.85 -16.18
C THR A 127 -5.53 -8.40 -16.10
N VAL A 128 -5.76 -7.80 -17.27
CA VAL A 128 -6.35 -6.46 -17.40
C VAL A 128 -7.62 -6.32 -16.56
N ASN A 129 -8.52 -7.32 -16.56
CA ASN A 129 -9.75 -7.25 -15.78
C ASN A 129 -9.49 -7.23 -14.26
N ASP A 130 -8.42 -7.86 -13.79
CA ASP A 130 -8.05 -7.78 -12.38
C ASP A 130 -7.43 -6.43 -12.06
N ALA A 131 -6.49 -5.94 -12.89
CA ALA A 131 -5.92 -4.61 -12.75
C ALA A 131 -7.01 -3.54 -12.63
N ARG A 132 -8.07 -3.65 -13.47
CA ARG A 132 -9.22 -2.73 -13.46
C ARG A 132 -10.01 -2.74 -12.15
N LYS A 133 -10.06 -3.89 -11.48
CA LYS A 133 -10.74 -4.01 -10.17
C LYS A 133 -9.89 -3.44 -9.04
N ILE A 134 -8.56 -3.47 -9.15
CA ILE A 134 -7.64 -3.03 -8.10
C ILE A 134 -7.47 -1.51 -8.12
N ARG A 135 -7.16 -0.98 -9.29
CA ARG A 135 -6.88 0.45 -9.52
C ARG A 135 -7.48 0.87 -10.87
N PRO A 136 -8.80 1.16 -10.93
CA PRO A 136 -9.43 1.59 -12.16
C PRO A 136 -8.83 2.90 -12.70
N ASP A 137 -8.28 3.73 -11.82
CA ASP A 137 -7.61 4.98 -12.14
C ASP A 137 -6.31 4.80 -12.94
N VAL A 138 -5.62 3.67 -12.80
CA VAL A 138 -4.42 3.34 -13.61
C VAL A 138 -4.77 3.24 -15.10
N PHE A 139 -6.01 2.89 -15.45
CA PHE A 139 -6.44 2.78 -16.86
C PHE A 139 -6.53 4.13 -17.57
N ASN A 140 -6.60 5.22 -16.82
CA ASN A 140 -6.58 6.58 -17.36
C ASN A 140 -5.14 7.10 -17.54
N ARG A 141 -4.12 6.33 -17.13
CA ARG A 141 -2.72 6.72 -17.30
C ARG A 141 -2.28 6.45 -18.73
N PRO A 142 -1.64 7.42 -19.43
CA PRO A 142 -1.28 7.28 -20.84
C PRO A 142 -0.51 5.98 -21.13
N ARG A 143 0.45 5.64 -20.27
CA ARG A 143 1.30 4.45 -20.45
C ARG A 143 0.54 3.13 -20.38
N PHE A 144 -0.47 3.04 -19.52
CA PHE A 144 -1.31 1.85 -19.41
C PHE A 144 -2.32 1.77 -20.56
N ALA A 145 -2.86 2.92 -20.98
CA ALA A 145 -3.74 3.02 -22.13
C ALA A 145 -3.05 2.55 -23.42
N ASP A 146 -1.80 2.99 -23.64
CA ASP A 146 -0.96 2.55 -24.77
C ASP A 146 -0.71 1.04 -24.76
N PHE A 147 -0.42 0.48 -23.58
CA PHE A 147 -0.23 -0.97 -23.42
C PHE A 147 -1.48 -1.77 -23.80
N ILE A 148 -2.68 -1.34 -23.37
CA ILE A 148 -3.94 -2.00 -23.72
C ILE A 148 -4.20 -1.92 -25.22
N ALA A 149 -3.88 -0.78 -25.86
CA ALA A 149 -4.17 -0.55 -27.28
C ALA A 149 -3.30 -1.40 -28.22
N GLY A 150 -2.05 -1.71 -27.83
CA GLY A 150 -1.10 -2.40 -28.72
C GLY A 150 -0.73 -3.83 -28.30
N ASP A 151 -0.47 -4.07 -27.02
CA ASP A 151 0.52 -5.06 -26.57
C ASP A 151 -0.07 -6.15 -25.67
N LEU A 152 -1.36 -6.48 -25.86
CA LEU A 152 -2.01 -7.52 -25.06
C LEU A 152 -1.55 -8.91 -25.51
N PRO A 153 -0.78 -9.65 -24.69
CA PRO A 153 -0.43 -11.02 -25.04
C PRO A 153 -1.71 -11.86 -25.12
N PRO A 154 -1.84 -12.79 -26.10
CA PRO A 154 -2.95 -13.71 -26.16
C PRO A 154 -3.02 -14.48 -24.84
N GLY A 155 -4.11 -14.26 -24.08
CA GLY A 155 -4.16 -14.63 -22.67
C GLY A 155 -3.94 -16.12 -22.45
N LYS A 156 -2.81 -16.50 -21.84
CA LYS A 156 -2.69 -17.82 -21.22
C LYS A 156 -3.59 -17.81 -19.99
N ARG A 157 -4.65 -18.64 -19.99
CA ARG A 157 -5.44 -18.94 -18.80
C ARG A 157 -4.55 -19.67 -17.79
N GLY A 158 -3.79 -18.93 -17.00
CA GLY A 158 -3.19 -19.45 -15.78
C GLY A 158 -4.31 -19.97 -14.87
N LYS A 159 -4.13 -21.15 -14.30
CA LYS A 159 -5.07 -21.73 -13.33
C LYS A 159 -5.00 -20.87 -12.06
N ARG A 160 -5.84 -19.86 -11.97
CA ARG A 160 -5.89 -18.98 -10.79
C ARG A 160 -6.32 -19.80 -9.60
N ALA A 161 -5.56 -19.73 -8.50
CA ALA A 161 -6.08 -20.15 -7.22
C ALA A 161 -7.28 -19.24 -6.89
N ALA A 162 -8.42 -19.85 -6.57
CA ALA A 162 -9.62 -19.13 -6.16
C ALA A 162 -9.32 -18.30 -4.90
N HIS A 163 -9.84 -17.07 -4.84
CA HIS A 163 -9.78 -16.25 -3.64
C HIS A 163 -10.52 -16.97 -2.50
N ARG A 164 -9.86 -17.12 -1.36
CA ARG A 164 -10.39 -17.74 -0.15
C ARG A 164 -10.36 -16.68 0.97
N PRO A 165 -11.51 -16.11 1.35
CA PRO A 165 -11.59 -15.03 2.32
C PRO A 165 -10.91 -15.36 3.66
N ASP A 166 -11.05 -16.61 4.13
CA ASP A 166 -10.52 -17.05 5.42
C ASP A 166 -8.97 -17.05 5.42
N GLU A 167 -8.37 -17.61 4.36
CA GLU A 167 -6.92 -17.59 4.17
C GLU A 167 -6.38 -16.15 4.02
N PHE A 168 -7.16 -15.26 3.41
CA PHE A 168 -6.82 -13.86 3.24
C PHE A 168 -6.84 -13.10 4.58
N GLU A 169 -7.85 -13.34 5.42
CA GLU A 169 -7.97 -12.70 6.72
C GLU A 169 -6.86 -13.15 7.68
N LEU A 170 -6.49 -14.45 7.65
CA LEU A 170 -5.30 -14.96 8.34
C LEU A 170 -4.01 -14.30 7.85
N TYR A 171 -3.87 -14.10 6.55
CA TYR A 171 -2.73 -13.37 5.97
C TYR A 171 -2.66 -11.91 6.46
N ALA A 172 -3.78 -11.18 6.41
CA ALA A 172 -3.85 -9.79 6.83
C ALA A 172 -3.48 -9.65 8.32
N LEU A 173 -3.96 -10.57 9.16
CA LEU A 173 -3.66 -10.60 10.59
C LEU A 173 -2.19 -10.93 10.87
N ALA A 174 -1.59 -11.87 10.12
CA ALA A 174 -0.16 -12.16 10.21
C ALA A 174 0.70 -10.94 9.84
N CYS A 175 0.32 -10.22 8.78
CA CYS A 175 0.98 -8.96 8.40
C CYS A 175 0.86 -7.87 9.49
N LYS A 176 -0.30 -7.77 10.14
CA LYS A 176 -0.50 -6.85 11.28
C LYS A 176 0.44 -7.20 12.44
N PHE A 177 0.47 -8.45 12.88
CA PHE A 177 1.32 -8.89 13.98
C PHE A 177 2.81 -8.73 13.69
N TYR A 178 3.20 -9.00 12.45
CA TYR A 178 4.56 -8.79 12.01
C TYR A 178 4.97 -7.31 12.08
N ARG A 179 4.05 -6.38 11.79
CA ARG A 179 4.33 -4.94 11.87
C ARG A 179 4.32 -4.40 13.31
N GLU A 180 3.38 -4.85 14.12
CA GLU A 180 3.20 -4.39 15.50
C GLU A 180 4.27 -4.94 16.46
N SER A 181 4.95 -6.02 16.07
CA SER A 181 6.04 -6.61 16.86
C SER A 181 7.39 -6.44 16.17
N THR A 182 8.34 -5.82 16.85
CA THR A 182 9.73 -5.69 16.38
C THR A 182 10.55 -6.99 16.50
N VAL A 183 9.97 -8.07 17.05
CA VAL A 183 10.70 -9.29 17.42
C VAL A 183 10.16 -10.54 16.73
N LEU A 184 8.93 -10.53 16.22
CA LEU A 184 8.32 -11.73 15.62
C LEU A 184 8.82 -11.97 14.20
N SER A 185 9.26 -13.20 13.92
CA SER A 185 9.48 -13.66 12.55
C SER A 185 8.14 -13.79 11.81
N LEU A 186 8.17 -13.80 10.46
CA LEU A 186 6.95 -14.02 9.67
C LEU A 186 6.23 -15.32 10.08
N LEU A 187 7.00 -16.37 10.34
CA LEU A 187 6.44 -17.62 10.82
C LEU A 187 5.70 -17.42 12.15
N ALA A 188 6.37 -16.80 13.12
CA ALA A 188 5.76 -16.56 14.43
C ALA A 188 4.50 -15.66 14.32
N SER A 189 4.46 -14.75 13.36
CA SER A 189 3.27 -13.94 13.08
C SER A 189 2.14 -14.74 12.42
N CYS A 190 2.46 -15.69 11.53
CA CYS A 190 1.49 -16.63 10.96
C CYS A 190 0.90 -17.55 12.04
N ASP A 191 1.75 -18.08 12.91
CA ASP A 191 1.36 -18.90 14.06
C ASP A 191 0.44 -18.14 15.02
N LYS A 192 0.80 -16.89 15.33
CA LYS A 192 -0.02 -16.01 16.17
C LYS A 192 -1.38 -15.68 15.52
N ALA A 193 -1.43 -15.47 14.21
CA ALA A 193 -2.67 -15.24 13.48
C ALA A 193 -3.61 -16.45 13.56
N ILE A 194 -3.07 -17.65 13.37
CA ILE A 194 -3.81 -18.92 13.47
C ILE A 194 -4.29 -19.16 14.90
N THR A 195 -3.43 -18.93 15.90
CA THR A 195 -3.79 -19.07 17.32
C THR A 195 -4.94 -18.13 17.70
N GLN A 196 -4.96 -16.91 17.15
CA GLN A 196 -6.02 -15.96 17.41
C GLN A 196 -7.32 -16.28 16.66
N ARG A 197 -7.24 -16.85 15.45
CA ARG A 197 -8.37 -17.16 14.59
C ARG A 197 -8.29 -18.59 14.04
N PRO A 198 -8.38 -19.62 14.92
CA PRO A 198 -8.34 -21.00 14.47
C PRO A 198 -9.56 -21.37 13.62
N ASP A 199 -10.67 -20.63 13.77
CA ASP A 199 -11.89 -20.75 12.97
C ASP A 199 -11.69 -20.47 11.47
N LEU A 200 -10.65 -19.74 11.11
CA LEU A 200 -10.33 -19.39 9.72
C LEU A 200 -9.38 -20.39 9.05
N VAL A 201 -8.84 -21.36 9.80
CA VAL A 201 -7.91 -22.35 9.24
C VAL A 201 -8.73 -23.37 8.43
N PRO A 202 -8.46 -23.53 7.13
CA PRO A 202 -9.18 -24.52 6.33
C PRO A 202 -8.93 -25.94 6.88
N ASP A 203 -9.98 -26.76 7.01
CA ASP A 203 -9.87 -28.17 7.45
C ASP A 203 -8.88 -29.01 6.62
N SER A 204 -8.63 -28.58 5.38
CA SER A 204 -7.65 -29.20 4.48
C SER A 204 -6.18 -28.99 4.87
N TRP A 205 -5.90 -28.13 5.85
CA TRP A 205 -4.54 -27.86 6.33
C TRP A 205 -4.23 -28.81 7.48
N ASP A 206 -3.00 -29.32 7.49
CA ASP A 206 -2.48 -30.01 8.67
C ASP A 206 -2.34 -28.99 9.80
N ALA A 207 -2.94 -29.28 10.96
CA ALA A 207 -2.94 -28.38 12.12
C ALA A 207 -1.51 -28.09 12.61
N ASP A 208 -0.62 -29.08 12.54
CA ASP A 208 0.77 -28.94 12.99
C ASP A 208 1.63 -28.15 11.98
N GLU A 209 1.21 -28.11 10.71
CA GLU A 209 1.89 -27.35 9.64
C GLU A 209 1.13 -26.09 9.20
N ALA A 210 0.02 -25.74 9.84
CA ALA A 210 -0.84 -24.64 9.42
C ALA A 210 -0.08 -23.28 9.36
N PRO A 211 0.80 -22.93 10.33
CA PRO A 211 1.62 -21.71 10.23
C PRO A 211 2.56 -21.70 9.03
N GLU A 212 3.18 -22.84 8.72
CA GLU A 212 4.10 -22.98 7.59
C GLU A 212 3.37 -22.95 6.26
N THR A 213 2.16 -23.52 6.22
CA THR A 213 1.26 -23.47 5.09
C THR A 213 0.80 -22.04 4.82
N LEU A 214 0.39 -21.30 5.85
CA LEU A 214 0.05 -19.89 5.74
C LEU A 214 1.24 -19.08 5.23
N LYS A 215 2.42 -19.22 5.84
CA LYS A 215 3.65 -18.54 5.39
C LYS A 215 3.97 -18.85 3.92
N ARG A 216 3.82 -20.09 3.48
CA ARG A 216 4.02 -20.49 2.07
C ARG A 216 2.98 -19.84 1.16
N ARG A 217 1.71 -19.78 1.57
CA ARG A 217 0.63 -19.07 0.86
C ARG A 217 0.90 -17.58 0.79
N VAL A 218 1.40 -16.97 1.87
CA VAL A 218 1.82 -15.57 1.93
C VAL A 218 2.88 -15.30 0.87
N ALA A 219 4.01 -16.02 0.93
CA ALA A 219 5.15 -15.77 0.04
C ALA A 219 4.86 -16.10 -1.44
N ASN A 220 4.09 -17.15 -1.70
CA ASN A 220 3.89 -17.64 -3.07
C ASN A 220 2.66 -17.07 -3.76
N TYR A 221 1.65 -16.66 -3.00
CA TYR A 221 0.37 -16.21 -3.55
C TYR A 221 -0.01 -14.83 -3.02
N TRP A 222 -0.25 -14.65 -1.73
CA TRP A 222 -0.89 -13.42 -1.23
C TRP A 222 -0.04 -12.17 -1.41
N ASP A 223 1.28 -12.26 -1.19
CA ASP A 223 2.19 -11.14 -1.41
C ASP A 223 2.28 -10.72 -2.89
N LYS A 224 1.97 -11.65 -3.80
CA LYS A 224 1.93 -11.44 -5.26
C LYS A 224 0.52 -11.23 -5.78
N SER A 225 -0.49 -11.34 -4.93
CA SER A 225 -1.88 -11.27 -5.31
C SER A 225 -2.35 -9.83 -5.30
N ILE A 226 -3.53 -9.63 -5.90
CA ILE A 226 -4.23 -8.35 -5.91
C ILE A 226 -4.65 -7.86 -4.52
N TYR A 227 -4.60 -8.74 -3.52
CA TYR A 227 -4.97 -8.50 -2.14
C TYR A 227 -3.73 -8.30 -1.25
N THR A 228 -2.57 -8.01 -1.83
CA THR A 228 -1.30 -7.98 -1.10
C THR A 228 -1.25 -6.89 0.00
N HIS A 229 -0.87 -7.32 1.20
CA HIS A 229 -0.45 -6.48 2.32
C HIS A 229 1.08 -6.40 2.44
N TYR A 230 1.82 -6.83 1.40
CA TYR A 230 3.28 -6.93 1.39
C TYR A 230 3.97 -5.62 1.81
N CYS A 231 3.48 -4.47 1.36
CA CYS A 231 4.04 -3.16 1.74
C CYS A 231 3.92 -2.86 3.24
N TYR A 232 2.88 -3.37 3.93
CA TYR A 232 2.75 -3.25 5.38
C TYR A 232 3.82 -4.06 6.11
N ARG A 233 4.14 -5.26 5.58
CA ARG A 233 5.17 -6.17 6.12
C ARG A 233 6.59 -5.62 5.92
N MET A 234 6.88 -5.01 4.77
CA MET A 234 8.23 -4.54 4.41
C MET A 234 8.66 -3.20 5.05
N SER A 235 7.76 -2.50 5.74
CA SER A 235 8.05 -1.17 6.31
C SER A 235 8.97 -1.18 7.55
N GLY A 236 9.36 -2.35 8.07
CA GLY A 236 10.27 -2.51 9.22
C GLY A 236 11.50 -3.39 8.98
N GLU A 237 11.58 -4.11 7.86
CA GLU A 237 12.71 -4.98 7.54
C GLU A 237 13.42 -4.47 6.28
N LYS A 238 14.74 -4.31 6.34
CA LYS A 238 15.60 -3.87 5.22
C LYS A 238 15.14 -4.53 3.92
N ALA A 239 14.69 -3.69 2.98
CA ALA A 239 14.17 -4.04 1.65
C ALA A 239 15.23 -4.61 0.71
N HIS A 240 15.88 -5.70 1.11
CA HIS A 240 16.83 -6.44 0.30
C HIS A 240 16.49 -7.92 0.36
N ARG A 241 15.62 -8.35 -0.57
CA ARG A 241 15.64 -9.67 -1.22
C ARG A 241 14.43 -9.86 -2.13
N PHE A 242 14.37 -9.13 -3.25
CA PHE A 242 13.70 -9.64 -4.45
C PHE A 242 14.47 -9.41 -5.76
N ASN A 243 15.57 -8.65 -5.74
CA ASN A 243 16.59 -8.72 -6.80
C ASN A 243 17.55 -9.88 -6.58
N LYS A 244 17.05 -11.11 -6.69
CA LYS A 244 17.89 -12.25 -7.08
C LYS A 244 17.05 -13.24 -7.85
N ARG A 245 17.23 -13.25 -9.17
CA ARG A 245 17.87 -14.34 -9.94
C ARG A 245 17.63 -14.16 -11.44
N PRO A 246 18.44 -14.86 -12.25
CA PRO A 246 19.62 -14.39 -12.97
C PRO A 246 19.29 -13.51 -14.18
#